data_AF-A0A7X8ZA01-F1
#
_entry.id   AF-A0A7X8ZA01-F1
#
_cell.length_a   1.000
_cell.length_b   1.000
_cell.length_c   1.000
_cell.angle_alpha   90.00
_cell.angle_beta   90.00
_cell.angle_gamma   90.00
#
_symmetry.space_group_name_H-M   'P 1'
#
loop_
_entity.id
_entity.type
_entity.pdbx_description
1 polymer ?
#
loop_
_entity_poly.entity_id
_entity_poly.type
_entity_poly.pdbx_seq_one_letter_code
_entity_poly.pdbx_strand_id
1 'polypeptide(L)'
;MSKNTNPMKVITGPETRWSYANVWEAKSINGGTPKFSVSLIIPKSDTRTLNKIKAAIEAAYKEGEGKLKGNGRSVPALSTIKTPLRDGDLERPDDEAYA
;
A
#
# COMPACT_ATOMS: atom_id res chain seq x y z
N MET A 1 20.39 -14.78 -17.00
CA MET A 1 20.20 -13.97 -15.77
C MET A 1 18.71 -13.96 -15.46
N SER A 2 18.22 -14.83 -14.57
CA SER A 2 16.84 -14.67 -14.09
C SER A 2 16.78 -13.35 -13.33
N LYS A 3 15.94 -12.41 -13.77
CA LYS A 3 15.64 -11.23 -12.95
C LYS A 3 14.97 -11.79 -11.69
N ASN A 4 15.68 -11.73 -10.57
CA ASN A 4 15.12 -12.03 -9.26
C ASN A 4 14.14 -10.90 -8.93
N THR A 5 12.93 -10.96 -9.48
CA THR A 5 11.89 -9.94 -9.30
C THR A 5 11.20 -10.21 -7.98
N ASN A 6 11.44 -9.34 -6.99
CA ASN A 6 10.67 -9.35 -5.75
C ASN A 6 9.18 -9.14 -6.09
N PRO A 7 8.30 -10.13 -5.85
CA PRO A 7 6.89 -10.07 -6.23
C PRO A 7 6.09 -9.01 -5.44
N MET A 8 6.62 -8.55 -4.30
CA MET A 8 6.00 -7.52 -3.45
C MET A 8 6.46 -6.10 -3.79
N LYS A 9 7.45 -5.93 -4.69
CA LYS A 9 7.94 -4.62 -5.10
C LYS A 9 7.11 -4.08 -6.27
N VAL A 10 6.53 -2.89 -6.08
CA VAL A 10 5.82 -2.17 -7.13
C VAL A 10 6.49 -0.82 -7.40
N ILE A 11 6.61 -0.49 -8.69
CA ILE A 11 6.96 0.86 -9.16
C ILE A 11 5.68 1.42 -9.78
N THR A 12 5.20 2.55 -9.26
CA THR A 12 3.95 3.18 -9.71
C THR A 12 4.14 3.93 -11.03
N GLY A 13 3.02 4.27 -11.68
CA GLY A 13 3.03 5.02 -12.94
C GLY A 13 3.47 6.49 -12.78
N PRO A 14 3.88 7.15 -13.88
CA PRO A 14 4.36 8.53 -13.86
C PRO A 14 3.31 9.53 -13.36
N GLU A 15 2.02 9.24 -13.56
CA GLU A 15 0.90 10.08 -13.14
C GLU A 15 0.53 9.91 -11.64
N THR A 16 1.37 9.22 -10.86
CA THR A 16 1.12 9.08 -9.41
C THR A 16 1.38 10.41 -8.72
N ARG A 17 0.33 11.04 -8.19
CA ARG A 17 0.44 12.30 -7.43
C ARG A 17 0.92 12.01 -6.00
N TRP A 18 1.80 12.86 -5.48
CA TRP A 18 2.33 12.74 -4.12
C TRP A 18 1.64 13.76 -3.23
N SER A 19 1.01 13.29 -2.15
CA SER A 19 0.42 14.12 -1.11
C SER A 19 1.10 13.88 0.24
N TYR A 20 1.14 14.91 1.08
CA TYR A 20 1.80 14.89 2.40
C TYR A 20 3.24 14.32 2.35
N ALA A 21 4.05 14.80 1.41
CA ALA A 21 5.39 14.26 1.15
C ALA A 21 6.41 14.70 2.21
N ASN A 22 6.63 13.86 3.21
CA ASN A 22 7.69 13.97 4.21
C ASN A 22 8.92 13.18 3.74
N VAL A 23 9.50 13.58 2.61
CA VAL A 23 10.59 12.84 1.94
C VAL A 23 11.97 13.45 2.15
N TRP A 24 12.03 14.73 2.51
CA TRP A 24 13.27 15.44 2.82
C TRP A 24 13.63 15.37 4.30
N GLU A 25 12.61 15.39 5.16
CA GLU A 25 12.74 15.31 6.60
C GLU A 25 11.68 14.35 7.17
N ALA A 26 12.07 13.57 8.17
CA ALA A 26 11.16 12.67 8.87
C ALA A 26 10.17 13.46 9.73
N LYS A 27 8.88 13.11 9.68
CA LYS A 27 7.83 13.81 10.42
C LYS A 27 7.14 12.87 11.40
N SER A 28 6.85 13.36 12.60
CA SER A 28 5.94 12.68 13.52
C SER A 28 4.51 12.89 13.07
N ILE A 29 3.77 11.80 12.88
CA ILE A 29 2.34 11.82 12.55
C ILE A 29 1.59 11.28 13.77
N ASN A 30 0.64 12.06 14.30
CA ASN A 30 -0.18 11.72 15.47
C ASN A 30 0.63 11.31 16.71
N GLY A 31 1.76 11.98 16.95
CA GLY A 31 2.63 11.71 18.10
C GLY A 31 3.48 10.43 17.98
N GLY A 32 3.50 9.77 16.82
CA GLY A 32 4.34 8.60 16.58
C GLY A 32 5.82 8.94 16.37
N THR A 33 6.68 7.92 16.34
CA THR A 33 8.10 8.08 15.98
C THR A 33 8.23 8.76 14.61
N PRO A 34 9.08 9.80 14.46
CA PRO A 34 9.30 10.45 13.17
C PRO A 34 9.71 9.47 12.08
N LYS A 35 9.04 9.55 10.92
CA LYS A 35 9.32 8.70 9.75
C LYS A 35 9.25 9.50 8.45
N PHE A 36 10.02 9.07 7.46
CA PHE A 36 9.80 9.47 6.08
C PHE A 36 8.51 8.81 5.57
N SER A 37 7.66 9.59 4.91
CA SER A 37 6.35 9.12 4.48
C SER A 37 5.80 9.95 3.32
N VAL A 38 4.94 9.34 2.52
CA VAL A 38 4.20 10.00 1.45
C VAL A 38 2.89 9.24 1.23
N SER A 39 1.82 9.98 0.91
CA SER A 39 0.59 9.40 0.40
C SER A 39 0.63 9.43 -1.13
N LEU A 40 0.67 8.24 -1.74
CA LEU A 40 0.66 8.10 -3.20
C LEU A 40 -0.78 7.98 -3.69
N ILE A 41 -1.19 8.93 -4.53
CA ILE A 41 -2.52 8.97 -5.14
C ILE A 41 -2.37 8.44 -6.57
N ILE A 42 -2.95 7.28 -6.81
CA ILE A 42 -2.84 6.57 -8.09
C ILE A 42 -4.16 6.75 -8.84
N PRO A 43 -4.14 7.31 -10.06
CA PRO A 43 -5.35 7.47 -10.86
C PRO A 43 -6.05 6.11 -11.07
N LYS A 44 -7.38 6.06 -10.92
CA LYS A 44 -8.17 4.83 -11.12
C LYS A 44 -8.02 4.27 -12.55
N SER A 45 -7.68 5.13 -13.51
CA SER A 45 -7.37 4.76 -14.89
C SER A 45 -6.04 3.99 -15.05
N ASP A 46 -5.09 4.10 -14.11
CA ASP A 46 -3.84 3.31 -14.11
C ASP A 46 -4.09 1.90 -13.57
N THR A 47 -4.89 1.15 -14.33
CA THR A 47 -5.23 -0.25 -14.04
C THR A 47 -4.00 -1.15 -13.97
N ARG A 48 -2.92 -0.80 -14.69
CA ARG A 48 -1.66 -1.55 -14.67
C ARG A 48 -0.99 -1.47 -13.30
N THR A 49 -0.85 -0.27 -12.74
CA THR A 49 -0.28 -0.10 -11.40
C THR A 49 -1.19 -0.72 -10.34
N LEU A 50 -2.51 -0.51 -10.43
CA LEU A 50 -3.47 -1.09 -9.49
C LEU A 50 -3.40 -2.61 -9.47
N ASN A 51 -3.33 -3.27 -10.63
CA ASN A 51 -3.21 -4.73 -10.72
C ASN A 51 -1.89 -5.24 -10.12
N LYS A 52 -0.78 -4.52 -10.34
CA LYS A 52 0.51 -4.86 -9.71
C LYS A 52 0.45 -4.75 -8.18
N ILE A 53 -0.20 -3.71 -7.65
CA ILE A 53 -0.36 -3.55 -6.19
C ILE A 53 -1.22 -4.68 -5.61
N LYS A 54 -2.35 -5.00 -6.24
CA LYS A 54 -3.21 -6.12 -5.82
C LYS A 54 -2.43 -7.45 -5.82
N ALA A 55 -1.65 -7.71 -6.86
CA ALA A 55 -0.81 -8.90 -6.93
C ALA A 55 0.31 -8.91 -5.87
N ALA A 56 0.92 -7.76 -5.58
CA ALA A 56 1.95 -7.63 -4.55
C ALA A 56 1.38 -7.85 -3.13
N ILE A 57 0.16 -7.37 -2.85
CA ILE A 57 -0.55 -7.61 -1.59
C ILE A 57 -0.84 -9.10 -1.43
N GLU A 58 -1.35 -9.75 -2.47
CA GLU A 58 -1.62 -11.20 -2.47
C GLU A 58 -0.32 -12.01 -2.24
N ALA A 59 0.78 -11.62 -2.88
CA ALA A 59 2.08 -12.25 -2.67
C ALA A 59 2.59 -12.09 -1.23
N ALA A 60 2.48 -10.88 -0.66
CA ALA A 60 2.86 -10.60 0.73
C ALA A 60 1.99 -11.37 1.73
N TYR A 61 0.69 -11.50 1.45
CA TYR A 61 -0.23 -12.30 2.26
C TYR A 61 0.20 -13.77 2.28
N LYS A 62 0.45 -14.37 1.10
CA LYS A 62 0.92 -15.75 0.95
C LYS A 62 2.24 -16.01 1.66
N GLU A 63 3.21 -15.11 1.49
CA GLU A 63 4.50 -15.21 2.18
C GLU A 63 4.35 -15.07 3.71
N GLY A 64 3.38 -14.26 4.15
CA GLY A 64 3.10 -13.97 5.56
C GLY A 64 2.19 -14.98 6.27
N GLU A 65 1.61 -15.97 5.60
CA GLU A 65 0.58 -16.87 6.16
C GLU A 65 1.01 -17.53 7.47
N GLY A 66 2.27 -17.98 7.57
CA GLY A 66 2.78 -18.59 8.80
C GLY A 66 2.77 -17.63 10.00
N LYS A 67 3.11 -16.36 9.78
CA LYS A 67 3.07 -15.31 10.81
C LYS A 67 1.63 -14.91 11.14
N LEU A 68 0.77 -14.82 10.12
CA LEU A 68 -0.65 -14.46 10.27
C LEU A 68 -1.44 -15.55 11.00
N LYS A 69 -1.10 -16.82 10.79
CA LYS A 69 -1.67 -17.94 11.52
C LYS A 69 -1.31 -17.87 13.00
N GLY A 70 -0.05 -17.55 13.32
CA GLY A 70 0.45 -17.56 14.70
C GLY A 70 0.16 -18.89 15.39
N ASN A 71 -0.50 -18.84 16.55
CA ASN A 71 -0.97 -20.04 17.28
C ASN A 71 -2.39 -20.48 16.89
N GLY A 72 -3.01 -19.79 15.93
CA GLY A 72 -4.36 -20.08 15.44
C GLY A 72 -4.43 -21.33 14.57
N ARG A 73 -5.65 -21.83 14.34
CA ARG A 73 -5.90 -23.00 13.50
C ARG A 73 -5.92 -22.68 12.00
N SER A 74 -6.35 -21.47 11.63
CA SER A 74 -6.46 -21.00 10.24
C SER A 74 -5.81 -19.63 10.06
N VAL A 75 -5.45 -19.32 8.81
CA VAL A 75 -5.01 -17.97 8.41
C VAL A 75 -6.25 -17.06 8.28
N PRO A 76 -6.25 -15.85 8.85
CA PRO A 76 -7.33 -14.87 8.63
C PRO A 76 -7.48 -14.52 7.16
N ALA A 77 -8.72 -14.39 6.66
CA ALA A 77 -8.95 -14.03 5.27
C ALA A 77 -8.37 -12.65 4.91
N LEU A 78 -7.77 -12.51 3.73
CA LEU A 78 -7.16 -11.25 3.27
C LEU A 78 -8.12 -10.05 3.34
N SER A 79 -9.41 -10.26 3.07
CA SER A 79 -10.45 -9.23 3.15
C SER A 79 -10.67 -8.65 4.55
N THR A 80 -10.25 -9.36 5.60
CA THR A 80 -10.36 -8.90 7.00
C THR A 80 -9.13 -8.12 7.47
N ILE A 81 -8.07 -8.13 6.67
CA ILE A 81 -6.80 -7.48 6.99
C ILE A 81 -6.78 -6.10 6.35
N LYS A 82 -6.32 -5.09 7.11
CA LYS A 82 -6.13 -3.74 6.56
C LYS A 82 -5.04 -3.76 5.48
N THR A 83 -5.42 -3.45 4.25
CA THR A 83 -4.50 -3.34 3.11
C THR A 83 -3.99 -1.91 2.92
N PRO A 84 -2.82 -1.73 2.27
CA PRO A 84 -2.27 -0.40 2.00
C PRO A 84 -2.99 0.35 0.87
N LEU A 85 -3.68 -0.35 -0.04
CA LEU A 85 -4.46 0.26 -1.12
C LEU A 85 -5.84 0.69 -0.59
N ARG A 86 -6.16 1.98 -0.67
CA ARG A 86 -7.39 2.61 -0.16
C ARG A 86 -8.17 3.28 -1.29
N ASP A 87 -9.48 3.45 -1.12
CA ASP A 87 -10.32 4.17 -2.09
C ASP A 87 -10.50 5.63 -1.66
N GLY A 88 -9.89 6.56 -2.40
CA GLY A 88 -9.94 7.99 -2.09
C GLY A 88 -11.36 8.56 -2.11
N ASP A 89 -12.20 8.13 -3.06
CA ASP A 89 -13.56 8.66 -3.24
C ASP A 89 -14.48 8.24 -2.08
N LEU A 90 -14.31 7.00 -1.59
CA LEU A 90 -15.16 6.45 -0.53
C LEU A 90 -14.69 6.85 0.87
N GLU A 91 -13.37 6.98 1.06
CA GLU A 91 -12.81 7.14 2.40
C GLU A 91 -12.39 8.58 2.73
N ARG A 92 -12.22 9.43 1.71
CA ARG A 92 -11.79 10.82 1.85
C ARG A 92 -12.60 11.76 0.93
N PRO A 93 -13.95 11.68 0.95
CA PRO A 93 -14.78 12.49 0.04
C PRO A 93 -14.61 14.00 0.27
N ASP A 94 -14.23 14.42 1.47
CA ASP A 94 -14.11 15.82 1.88
C ASP A 94 -12.67 16.37 1.83
N ASP A 95 -11.70 15.56 1.39
CA ASP A 95 -10.29 15.97 1.34
C ASP A 95 -9.88 16.28 -0.11
N GLU A 96 -9.72 17.57 -0.42
CA GLU A 96 -9.30 18.04 -1.75
C GLU A 96 -7.97 17.42 -2.20
N ALA A 97 -7.11 16.99 -1.27
CA ALA A 97 -5.88 16.31 -1.62
C ALA A 97 -6.11 14.92 -2.23
N TYR A 98 -7.32 14.36 -2.14
CA TYR A 98 -7.70 13.06 -2.71
C TYR A 98 -8.75 13.17 -3.84
N ALA A 99 -9.21 14.38 -4.14
CA ALA A 99 -10.02 14.70 -5.33
C ALA A 99 -9.17 14.77 -6.61
#